data_AF-A0A135TCC1-F1
#
_entry.id   AF-A0A135TCC1-F1
#
_cell.length_a   1.000
_cell.length_b   1.000
_cell.length_c   1.000
_cell.angle_alpha   90.00
_cell.angle_beta   90.00
_cell.angle_gamma   90.00
#
_symmetry.space_group_name_H-M   'P 1'
#
loop_
_entity.id
_entity.type
_entity.pdbx_description
1 polymer ?
#
loop_
_entity_poly.entity_id
_entity_poly.type
_entity_poly.pdbx_seq_one_letter_code
_entity_poly.pdbx_strand_id
1 'polypeptide(L)'
;MESIAPLRADLYYAPPIPTSELLPDGSIGMWQPTVLTMISGPSEAALIDTSFTSTQAVSLGDWIQETLNGRTLTTIYITHGHGDHWFNIPYLISRFRGVKIVSTQASIDHMSTQLTPAYRKLSSVD
;
A
#
# COMPACT_ATOMS: atom_id res chain seq x y z
N MET A 1 30.89 -7.14 21.56
CA MET A 1 29.84 -6.26 21.00
C MET A 1 29.06 -7.09 19.99
N GLU A 2 27.79 -7.38 20.26
CA GLU A 2 26.92 -7.96 19.23
C GLU A 2 26.75 -6.95 18.09
N SER A 3 27.05 -7.38 16.87
CA SER A 3 26.78 -6.61 15.67
C SER A 3 25.26 -6.42 15.54
N ILE A 4 24.77 -5.19 15.65
CA ILE A 4 23.38 -4.88 15.29
C ILE A 4 23.26 -5.20 13.80
N ALA A 5 22.51 -6.25 13.47
CA ALA A 5 22.25 -6.57 12.07
C ALA A 5 21.53 -5.36 11.41
N PRO A 6 22.01 -4.90 10.25
CA PRO A 6 21.56 -3.64 9.67
C PRO A 6 20.08 -3.74 9.26
N LEU A 7 19.36 -2.63 9.43
CA LEU A 7 18.05 -2.46 8.83
C LEU A 7 18.19 -2.46 7.30
N ARG A 8 17.28 -3.15 6.61
CA ARG A 8 17.17 -3.19 5.16
C ARG A 8 15.87 -2.53 4.72
N ALA A 9 15.94 -1.72 3.67
CA ALA A 9 14.77 -1.18 2.98
C ALA A 9 14.68 -1.82 1.58
N ASP A 10 13.56 -2.46 1.30
CA ASP A 10 13.23 -3.02 0.00
C ASP A 10 12.09 -2.22 -0.63
N LEU A 11 12.19 -1.96 -1.92
CA LEU A 11 11.23 -1.14 -2.67
C LEU A 11 10.43 -1.99 -3.63
N TYR A 12 9.11 -1.83 -3.61
CA TYR A 12 8.19 -2.40 -4.57
C TYR A 12 7.61 -1.28 -5.45
N TYR A 13 7.85 -1.37 -6.75
CA TYR A 13 7.27 -0.46 -7.74
C TYR A 13 5.98 -1.06 -8.28
N ALA A 14 4.85 -0.44 -7.95
CA ALA A 14 3.57 -0.72 -8.58
C ALA A 14 3.46 0.12 -9.88
N PRO A 15 3.24 -0.51 -11.04
CA PRO A 15 3.13 0.21 -12.30
C PRO A 15 1.91 1.14 -12.29
N PRO A 16 1.94 2.21 -13.12
CA PRO A 16 0.79 3.08 -13.28
C PRO A 16 -0.38 2.31 -13.87
N ILE A 17 -1.60 2.75 -13.57
CA ILE A 17 -2.84 2.13 -14.05
C ILE A 17 -3.57 3.06 -15.01
N PRO A 18 -4.31 2.52 -16.01
CA PRO A 18 -5.09 3.36 -16.90
C PRO A 18 -6.21 4.09 -16.14
N THR A 19 -6.49 5.32 -16.56
CA THR A 19 -7.64 6.13 -16.14
C THR A 19 -8.77 6.03 -17.15
N SER A 20 -9.90 6.67 -16.86
CA SER A 20 -11.00 6.89 -17.82
C SER A 20 -10.74 8.04 -18.79
N GLU A 21 -9.71 8.86 -18.55
CA GLU A 21 -9.46 10.09 -19.30
C GLU A 21 -8.52 9.85 -20.49
N LEU A 22 -8.74 10.60 -21.56
CA LEU A 22 -7.81 10.67 -22.69
C LEU A 22 -6.90 11.89 -22.55
N LEU A 23 -5.64 11.72 -22.93
CA LEU A 23 -4.69 12.81 -23.10
C LEU A 23 -4.99 13.57 -24.41
N PRO A 24 -4.45 14.80 -24.59
CA PRO A 24 -4.68 15.59 -25.81
C PRO A 24 -4.28 14.90 -27.12
N ASP A 25 -3.37 13.92 -27.05
CA ASP A 25 -2.92 13.12 -28.19
C ASP A 25 -3.79 11.87 -28.46
N GLY A 26 -4.86 11.67 -27.68
CA GLY A 26 -5.79 10.55 -27.79
C GLY A 26 -5.34 9.27 -27.07
N SER A 27 -4.19 9.26 -26.40
CA SER A 27 -3.77 8.13 -25.56
C SER A 27 -4.51 8.09 -24.22
N ILE A 28 -4.56 6.91 -23.57
CA ILE A 28 -5.19 6.77 -22.25
C ILE A 28 -4.31 7.41 -21.19
N GLY A 29 -4.88 8.30 -20.38
CA GLY A 29 -4.22 8.88 -19.22
C GLY A 29 -3.88 7.81 -18.20
N MET A 30 -2.71 7.91 -17.57
CA MET A 30 -2.24 6.94 -16.59
C MET A 30 -2.23 7.57 -15.20
N TRP A 31 -2.83 6.91 -14.22
CA TRP A 31 -2.76 7.29 -12.81
C TRP A 31 -1.42 6.81 -12.23
N GLN A 32 -0.84 7.64 -11.36
CA GLN A 32 0.58 7.59 -11.01
C GLN A 32 1.08 6.19 -10.57
N PRO A 33 2.36 5.86 -10.84
CA PRO A 33 2.99 4.73 -10.20
C PRO A 33 3.12 4.96 -8.68
N THR A 34 3.08 3.89 -7.90
CA THR A 34 3.25 3.93 -6.45
C THR A 34 4.48 3.12 -6.06
N VAL A 35 5.31 3.66 -5.16
CA VAL A 35 6.42 2.91 -4.56
C VAL A 35 6.08 2.60 -3.12
N LEU A 36 6.11 1.31 -2.78
CA LEU A 36 5.93 0.83 -1.41
C LEU A 36 7.28 0.43 -0.84
N THR A 37 7.46 0.62 0.46
CA THR A 37 8.70 0.29 1.16
C THR A 37 8.44 -0.79 2.18
N MET A 38 9.27 -1.83 2.20
CA MET A 38 9.35 -2.74 3.33
C MET A 38 10.65 -2.48 4.09
N ILE A 39 10.53 -2.20 5.38
CA ILE A 39 11.67 -2.03 6.29
C ILE A 39 11.79 -3.32 7.09
N SER A 40 12.93 -3.98 7.02
CA SER A 40 13.18 -5.25 7.70
C SER A 40 14.39 -5.20 8.61
N GLY A 41 14.25 -5.82 9.78
CA GLY A 41 15.34 -6.15 10.69
C GLY A 41 15.76 -7.61 10.56
N PRO A 42 16.36 -8.19 11.61
CA PRO A 42 16.85 -9.57 11.58
C PRO A 42 15.73 -10.61 11.46
N SER A 43 14.61 -10.40 12.15
CA SER A 43 13.50 -11.36 12.26
C SER A 43 12.14 -10.81 11.85
N GLU A 44 11.97 -9.50 11.82
CA GLU A 44 10.69 -8.84 11.60
C GLU A 44 10.76 -7.81 10.48
N ALA A 45 9.62 -7.50 9.89
CA ALA A 45 9.47 -6.46 8.89
C ALA A 45 8.19 -5.64 9.09
N ALA A 46 8.25 -4.40 8.62
CA ALA A 46 7.13 -3.50 8.50
C ALA A 46 6.96 -3.07 7.03
N LEU A 47 5.73 -3.15 6.52
CA LEU A 47 5.36 -2.61 5.21
C LEU A 47 4.78 -1.20 5.39
N ILE A 48 5.08 -0.32 4.44
CA ILE A 48 4.50 1.00 4.33
C ILE A 48 3.48 1.00 3.18
N ASP A 49 2.21 1.24 3.52
CA ASP A 49 1.04 1.32 2.60
C ASP A 49 0.67 0.01 1.87
N THR A 50 -0.39 0.01 1.04
CA THR A 50 -1.03 -1.24 0.54
C THR A 50 -1.41 -1.28 -0.96
N SER A 51 -0.98 -0.29 -1.76
CA SER A 51 -1.37 -0.14 -3.18
C SER A 51 -2.87 0.11 -3.38
N PHE A 52 -3.27 0.42 -4.62
CA PHE A 52 -4.64 0.82 -4.95
C PHE A 52 -5.55 -0.32 -5.37
N THR A 53 -5.20 -1.03 -6.45
CA THR A 53 -6.09 -2.05 -7.06
C THR A 53 -5.91 -3.42 -6.44
N SER A 54 -6.95 -4.28 -6.52
CA SER A 54 -6.85 -5.67 -6.05
C SER A 54 -5.78 -6.48 -6.80
N THR A 55 -5.58 -6.21 -8.10
CA THR A 55 -4.50 -6.84 -8.88
C THR A 55 -3.13 -6.44 -8.34
N GLN A 56 -2.91 -5.14 -8.09
CA GLN A 56 -1.68 -4.68 -7.44
C GLN A 56 -1.51 -5.26 -6.03
N ALA A 57 -2.60 -5.46 -5.28
CA ALA A 57 -2.55 -6.08 -3.95
C ALA A 57 -2.07 -7.54 -4.01
N VAL A 58 -2.51 -8.31 -5.01
CA VAL A 58 -2.05 -9.68 -5.23
C VAL A 58 -0.54 -9.69 -5.49
N SER A 59 -0.09 -8.88 -6.45
CA SER A 59 1.34 -8.79 -6.80
C SER A 59 2.19 -8.27 -5.63
N LEU A 60 1.68 -7.32 -4.85
CA LEU A 60 2.32 -6.86 -3.61
C LEU A 60 2.43 -7.99 -2.59
N GLY A 61 1.36 -8.78 -2.39
CA GLY A 61 1.36 -9.92 -1.48
C GLY A 61 2.38 -11.00 -1.86
N ASP A 62 2.55 -11.26 -3.16
CA ASP A 62 3.57 -12.18 -3.66
C ASP A 62 4.97 -11.62 -3.37
N TRP A 63 5.21 -10.35 -3.70
CA TRP A 63 6.49 -9.69 -3.43
C TRP A 63 6.85 -9.63 -1.94
N ILE A 64 5.88 -9.36 -1.05
CA ILE A 64 6.11 -9.38 0.41
C ILE A 64 6.57 -10.78 0.83
N GLN A 65 5.85 -11.83 0.42
CA GLN A 65 6.15 -13.20 0.79
C GLN A 65 7.57 -13.61 0.37
N GLU A 66 7.99 -13.23 -0.83
CA GLU A 66 9.34 -13.48 -1.35
C GLU A 66 10.40 -12.68 -0.59
N THR A 67 10.14 -11.39 -0.34
CA THR A 67 11.14 -10.47 0.23
C THR A 67 11.37 -10.71 1.73
N LEU A 68 10.36 -11.21 2.45
CA LEU A 68 10.49 -11.54 3.87
C LEU A 68 11.63 -12.52 4.15
N ASN A 69 11.87 -13.50 3.26
CA ASN A 69 12.95 -14.48 3.37
C ASN A 69 13.11 -15.07 4.79
N GLY A 70 12.01 -15.60 5.34
CA GLY A 70 11.96 -16.19 6.68
C GLY A 70 11.67 -15.22 7.84
N ARG A 71 11.58 -13.90 7.57
CA ARG A 71 11.12 -12.90 8.54
C ARG A 71 9.61 -12.90 8.66
N THR A 72 9.11 -12.33 9.75
CA THR A 72 7.67 -12.13 9.99
C THR A 72 7.26 -10.70 9.67
N LEU A 73 6.24 -10.52 8.83
CA LEU A 73 5.59 -9.22 8.67
C LEU A 73 4.74 -8.94 9.92
N THR A 74 5.18 -8.03 10.78
CA THR A 74 4.49 -7.74 12.04
C THR A 74 3.63 -6.49 11.96
N THR A 75 3.96 -5.58 11.06
CA THR A 75 3.33 -4.25 11.00
C THR A 75 3.08 -3.82 9.57
N ILE A 76 1.93 -3.21 9.32
CA ILE A 76 1.66 -2.37 8.15
C ILE A 76 1.38 -0.96 8.68
N TYR A 77 2.22 0.00 8.29
CA TYR A 77 2.02 1.41 8.62
C TYR A 77 1.38 2.12 7.43
N ILE A 78 0.30 2.86 7.70
CA ILE A 78 -0.40 3.66 6.70
C ILE A 78 0.00 5.11 6.84
N THR A 79 0.55 5.70 5.78
CA THR A 79 1.10 7.05 5.81
C THR A 79 0.02 8.12 5.93
N HIS A 80 -1.04 8.04 5.13
CA HIS A 80 -2.13 9.01 5.12
C HIS A 80 -3.44 8.43 4.55
N GLY A 81 -4.48 9.25 4.50
CA GLY A 81 -5.85 8.79 4.27
C GLY A 81 -6.27 8.54 2.82
N HIS A 82 -5.41 8.73 1.80
CA HIS A 82 -5.81 8.44 0.42
C HIS A 82 -5.96 6.93 0.17
N GLY A 83 -6.95 6.55 -0.64
CA GLY A 83 -7.37 5.15 -0.80
C GLY A 83 -6.27 4.16 -1.22
N ASP A 84 -5.36 4.60 -2.08
CA ASP A 84 -4.21 3.84 -2.56
C ASP A 84 -3.18 3.47 -1.48
N HIS A 85 -3.31 4.05 -0.30
CA HIS A 85 -2.46 3.71 0.84
C HIS A 85 -3.06 2.58 1.69
N TRP A 86 -4.38 2.37 1.70
CA TRP A 86 -5.02 1.54 2.73
C TRP A 86 -6.14 0.60 2.25
N PHE A 87 -6.66 0.76 1.03
CA PHE A 87 -7.80 -0.03 0.54
C PHE A 87 -7.57 -1.54 0.60
N ASN A 88 -6.33 -2.00 0.48
CA ASN A 88 -6.01 -3.43 0.41
C ASN A 88 -5.61 -4.05 1.77
N ILE A 89 -5.79 -3.33 2.88
CA ILE A 89 -5.61 -3.87 4.24
C ILE A 89 -6.36 -5.21 4.43
N PRO A 90 -7.65 -5.35 4.08
CA PRO A 90 -8.37 -6.62 4.31
C PRO A 90 -7.74 -7.81 3.56
N TYR A 91 -7.28 -7.58 2.33
CA TYR A 91 -6.56 -8.60 1.55
C TYR A 91 -5.25 -9.00 2.24
N LEU A 92 -4.43 -8.04 2.62
CA LEU A 92 -3.12 -8.33 3.25
C LEU A 92 -3.27 -8.98 4.62
N ILE A 93 -4.24 -8.60 5.45
CA ILE A 93 -4.53 -9.28 6.73
C ILE A 93 -4.96 -10.75 6.50
N SER A 94 -5.69 -11.03 5.43
CA SER A 94 -6.13 -12.39 5.13
C SER A 94 -4.94 -13.32 4.78
N ARG A 95 -3.89 -12.75 4.17
CA ARG A 95 -2.66 -13.43 3.74
C ARG A 95 -1.59 -13.49 4.84
N PHE A 96 -1.42 -12.42 5.62
CA PHE A 96 -0.41 -12.28 6.68
C PHE A 96 -1.11 -12.17 8.05
N ARG A 97 -1.51 -13.32 8.60
CA ARG A 97 -2.24 -13.38 9.87
C ARG A 97 -1.41 -12.82 11.03
N GLY A 98 -2.04 -12.02 11.89
CA GLY A 98 -1.40 -11.43 13.08
C GLY A 98 -0.67 -10.11 12.83
N VAL A 99 -0.62 -9.61 11.59
CA VAL A 99 -0.06 -8.29 11.28
C VAL A 99 -0.87 -7.18 11.95
N LYS A 100 -0.17 -6.21 12.54
CA LYS A 100 -0.79 -5.02 13.14
C LYS A 100 -0.88 -3.92 12.10
N ILE A 101 -2.03 -3.27 12.01
CA ILE A 101 -2.20 -2.06 11.21
C ILE A 101 -2.07 -0.85 12.12
N VAL A 102 -1.21 0.09 11.74
CA VAL A 102 -0.96 1.31 12.53
C VAL A 102 -1.00 2.54 11.63
N SER A 103 -1.53 3.63 12.16
CA SER A 103 -1.54 4.94 11.50
C SER A 103 -1.79 6.03 12.54
N THR A 104 -1.64 7.30 12.15
CA THR A 104 -2.01 8.42 13.02
C THR A 104 -3.52 8.60 13.06
N GLN A 105 -4.06 9.20 14.12
CA GLN A 105 -5.49 9.49 14.21
C GLN A 105 -5.97 10.38 13.06
N ALA A 106 -5.19 11.41 12.70
CA ALA A 106 -5.51 12.30 11.59
C ALA A 106 -5.60 11.54 10.25
N SER A 107 -4.72 10.55 10.02
CA SER A 107 -4.79 9.69 8.84
C SER A 107 -6.06 8.84 8.85
N ILE A 108 -6.42 8.24 9.99
CA ILE A 108 -7.64 7.44 10.15
C ILE A 108 -8.90 8.27 9.90
N ASP A 109 -8.93 9.51 10.42
CA ASP A 109 -10.04 10.43 10.20
C ASP A 109 -10.18 10.75 8.70
N HIS A 110 -9.06 10.96 8.00
CA HIS A 110 -9.06 11.15 6.54
C HIS A 110 -9.50 9.88 5.78
N MET A 111 -9.06 8.68 6.16
CA MET A 111 -9.53 7.42 5.53
C MET A 111 -11.06 7.32 5.58
N SER A 112 -11.65 7.73 6.69
CA SER A 112 -13.09 7.70 6.89
C SER A 112 -13.84 8.61 5.90
N THR A 113 -13.24 9.72 5.46
CA THR A 113 -13.88 10.60 4.47
C THR A 113 -13.90 9.99 3.07
N GLN A 114 -12.88 9.19 2.71
CA GLN A 114 -12.77 8.51 1.39
C GLN A 114 -13.87 7.47 1.17
N LEU A 115 -14.44 6.93 2.26
CA LEU A 115 -15.53 5.96 2.20
C LEU A 115 -16.91 6.58 1.98
N THR A 116 -17.03 7.90 2.11
CA THR A 116 -18.34 8.58 2.07
C THR A 116 -18.91 8.59 0.65
N PRO A 117 -20.25 8.46 0.49
CA PRO A 117 -20.90 8.64 -0.80
C PRO A 117 -20.61 10.00 -1.43
N ALA A 118 -20.44 11.04 -0.62
CA ALA A 118 -20.11 12.38 -1.09
C ALA A 118 -18.73 12.42 -1.76
N TYR A 119 -17.72 11.79 -1.16
CA TYR A 119 -16.39 11.70 -1.76
C TYR A 119 -16.41 10.89 -3.06
N ARG A 120 -17.15 9.78 -3.12
CA ARG A 120 -17.33 8.99 -4.35
C ARG A 120 -18.01 9.77 -5.47
N LYS A 121 -18.93 10.69 -5.14
CA LYS A 121 -19.60 11.57 -6.10
C LYS A 121 -18.70 12.65 -6.69
N LEU A 122 -17.68 13.11 -5.95
CA LEU A 122 -16.71 14.08 -6.48
C LEU A 122 -15.76 13.44 -7.51
N SER A 123 -15.52 12.13 -7.40
CA SER A 123 -14.71 11.35 -8.35
C SER A 123 -15.50 10.79 -9.55
N SER A 124 -16.82 10.88 -9.54
CA SER A 124 -17.68 10.61 -10.68
C SER A 124 -18.06 11.95 -11.30
N VAL A 125 -17.24 12.43 -12.24
CA VAL A 125 -17.67 13.55 -13.10
C VAL A 125 -18.70 12.95 -14.07
N ASP A 126 -19.96 13.40 -13.96
CA ASP A 126 -20.99 13.17 -14.97
C ASP A 126 -20.63 13.88 -16.29
#